data_AF-A0A960ZD79-F1
#
_entry.id   AF-A0A960ZD79-F1
#
_cell.length_a   1.000
_cell.length_b   1.000
_cell.length_c   1.000
_cell.angle_alpha   90.00
_cell.angle_beta   90.00
_cell.angle_gamma   90.00
#
_symmetry.space_group_name_H-M   'P 1'
#
loop_
_entity.id
_entity.type
_entity.pdbx_description
1 polymer ?
#
loop_
_entity_poly.entity_id
_entity_poly.type
_entity_poly.pdbx_seq_one_letter_code
_entity_poly.pdbx_strand_id
1 'polypeptide(L)'
;MFETEYIFKGKHAEYVKNLHDKYQLMNRNLDVLILAPIIGLLHNRRSEMDRSQPTETSIFTDQLRSEGKKLSFIYNLVLLLDETDGEISIDDRFQKAFETSEPKSEEGKKNNHIFNSYVLGGVEILHEKLIAKSEVLTKTQEKIKDLSPEKKLYIDGVCIDNIYEFLSELGL
;
A
#
# COMPACT_ATOMS: atom_id res chain seq x y z
N MET A 1 6.52 -6.92 13.57
CA MET A 1 6.66 -5.84 12.57
C MET A 1 6.17 -4.48 13.07
N PHE A 2 4.95 -4.37 13.62
CA PHE A 2 4.26 -3.09 13.86
C PHE A 2 4.44 -2.49 15.27
N GLU A 3 5.49 -2.88 15.99
CA GLU A 3 5.78 -2.42 17.36
C GLU A 3 6.47 -1.04 17.40
N THR A 4 7.07 -0.64 16.28
CA THR A 4 7.77 0.63 16.09
C THR A 4 7.20 1.35 14.88
N GLU A 5 7.60 2.60 14.68
CA GLU A 5 7.27 3.35 13.48
C GLU A 5 7.64 2.58 12.19
N TYR A 6 6.80 2.76 11.17
CA TYR A 6 7.05 2.24 9.83
C TYR A 6 7.46 3.41 8.93
N ILE A 7 8.55 3.24 8.18
CA ILE A 7 9.13 4.30 7.35
C ILE A 7 9.21 3.82 5.91
N PHE A 8 8.48 4.51 5.03
CA PHE A 8 8.71 4.43 3.59
C PHE A 8 9.94 5.27 3.22
N LYS A 9 10.76 4.77 2.29
CA LYS A 9 11.99 5.42 1.84
C LYS A 9 12.09 5.50 0.32
N GLY A 10 12.91 6.43 -0.16
CA GLY A 10 13.23 6.60 -1.56
C GLY A 10 12.00 6.90 -2.41
N LYS A 11 11.94 6.34 -3.62
CA LYS A 11 10.79 6.48 -4.53
C LYS A 11 9.44 6.14 -3.87
N HIS A 12 9.39 5.13 -2.99
CA HIS A 12 8.14 4.72 -2.35
C HIS A 12 7.62 5.77 -1.38
N ALA A 13 8.50 6.51 -0.71
CA ALA A 13 8.11 7.62 0.13
C ALA A 13 7.48 8.76 -0.69
N GLU A 14 8.07 9.07 -1.85
CA GLU A 14 7.49 10.04 -2.80
C GLU A 14 6.12 9.57 -3.30
N TYR A 15 5.98 8.28 -3.58
CA TYR A 15 4.72 7.74 -4.09
C TYR A 15 3.60 7.81 -3.06
N VAL A 16 3.89 7.46 -1.81
CA VAL A 16 2.95 7.59 -0.69
C VAL A 16 2.56 9.05 -0.47
N LYS A 17 3.52 9.99 -0.50
CA LYS A 17 3.23 11.43 -0.42
C LYS A 17 2.34 11.90 -1.57
N ASN A 18 2.54 11.40 -2.79
CA ASN A 18 1.66 11.76 -3.89
C ASN A 18 0.23 11.25 -3.68
N LEU A 19 0.06 10.01 -3.21
CA LEU A 19 -1.25 9.42 -2.95
C LEU A 19 -2.00 10.13 -1.81
N HIS A 20 -1.29 10.50 -0.74
CA HIS A 20 -1.88 11.15 0.43
C HIS A 20 -1.95 12.68 0.29
N ASP A 21 -0.81 13.35 0.07
CA ASP A 21 -0.70 14.80 0.17
C ASP A 21 -1.11 15.50 -1.14
N LYS A 22 -0.63 15.00 -2.29
CA LYS A 22 -0.76 15.70 -3.58
C LYS A 22 -2.13 15.51 -4.22
N TYR A 23 -2.60 14.26 -4.29
CA TYR A 23 -3.85 13.92 -4.97
C TYR A 23 -4.99 13.58 -3.99
N GLN A 24 -4.71 13.52 -2.68
CA GLN A 24 -5.71 13.25 -1.63
C GLN A 24 -6.55 11.99 -1.91
N LEU A 25 -5.94 10.99 -2.55
CA LEU A 25 -6.54 9.70 -2.85
C LEU A 25 -6.60 8.82 -1.59
N MET A 26 -5.70 9.06 -0.63
CA MET A 26 -5.65 8.32 0.63
C MET A 26 -5.68 9.29 1.80
N ASN A 27 -6.51 8.99 2.80
CA ASN A 27 -6.67 9.85 3.97
C ASN A 27 -5.44 9.84 4.87
N ARG A 28 -4.70 8.74 4.91
CA ARG A 28 -3.51 8.56 5.74
C ARG A 28 -2.48 7.71 5.02
N ASN A 29 -1.19 7.93 5.32
CA ASN A 29 -0.12 7.00 4.95
C ASN A 29 -0.40 5.57 5.43
N LEU A 30 -1.08 5.42 6.59
CA LEU A 30 -1.52 4.14 7.14
C LEU A 30 -2.47 3.40 6.20
N ASP A 31 -3.36 4.11 5.51
CA ASP A 31 -4.31 3.47 4.58
C ASP A 31 -3.58 2.89 3.36
N VAL A 32 -2.47 3.51 2.95
CA VAL A 32 -1.55 2.94 1.94
C VAL A 32 -0.88 1.67 2.47
N LEU A 33 -0.39 1.65 3.72
CA LEU A 33 0.21 0.45 4.31
C LEU A 33 -0.78 -0.71 4.46
N ILE A 34 -2.07 -0.41 4.66
CA ILE A 34 -3.14 -1.41 4.74
C ILE A 34 -3.45 -1.99 3.35
N LEU A 35 -3.60 -1.13 2.33
CA LEU A 35 -4.07 -1.56 1.01
C LEU A 35 -2.95 -2.11 0.12
N ALA A 36 -1.78 -1.46 0.10
CA ALA A 36 -0.67 -1.81 -0.78
C ALA A 36 -0.26 -3.30 -0.73
N PRO A 37 -0.08 -3.97 0.43
CA PRO A 37 0.31 -5.38 0.44
C PRO A 37 -0.71 -6.30 -0.24
N ILE A 38 -2.00 -5.99 -0.15
CA ILE A 38 -3.06 -6.75 -0.83
C ILE A 38 -2.93 -6.57 -2.35
N ILE A 39 -2.75 -5.33 -2.82
CA ILE A 39 -2.56 -5.02 -4.24
C ILE A 39 -1.28 -5.66 -4.78
N GLY A 40 -0.18 -5.60 -4.03
CA GLY A 40 1.08 -6.23 -4.39
C GLY A 40 0.93 -7.74 -4.53
N LEU A 41 0.24 -8.38 -3.58
CA LEU A 41 -0.03 -9.82 -3.61
C LEU A 41 -0.90 -10.22 -4.81
N LEU A 42 -2.01 -9.51 -5.06
CA LEU A 42 -2.94 -9.80 -6.18
C LEU A 42 -2.27 -9.71 -7.55
N HIS A 43 -1.29 -8.81 -7.69
CA HIS A 43 -0.50 -8.65 -8.91
C HIS A 43 0.82 -9.41 -8.91
N ASN A 44 1.08 -10.18 -7.84
CA ASN A 44 2.33 -10.89 -7.61
C ASN A 44 3.57 -9.97 -7.80
N ARG A 45 3.44 -8.70 -7.40
CA ARG A 45 4.47 -7.67 -7.58
C ARG A 45 5.16 -7.36 -6.26
N ARG A 46 6.49 -7.38 -6.34
CA ARG A 46 7.39 -7.00 -5.26
C ARG A 46 8.30 -5.89 -5.70
N SER A 47 8.77 -5.13 -4.73
CA SER A 47 9.82 -4.15 -4.95
C SER A 47 10.76 -4.10 -3.76
N GLU A 48 11.98 -3.67 -4.03
CA GLU A 48 13.02 -3.49 -3.03
C GLU A 48 13.04 -2.07 -2.49
N MET A 49 13.48 -1.93 -1.25
CA MET A 49 13.61 -0.62 -0.64
C MET A 49 14.66 0.22 -1.38
N ASP A 50 14.22 1.30 -1.99
CA ASP A 50 15.10 2.29 -2.59
C ASP A 50 15.72 3.17 -1.50
N ARG A 51 17.06 3.18 -1.45
CA ARG A 51 17.87 4.00 -0.53
C ARG A 51 18.67 5.08 -1.26
N SER A 52 18.49 5.22 -2.58
CA SER A 52 19.24 6.18 -3.39
C SER A 52 18.81 7.63 -3.16
N GLN A 53 17.58 7.85 -2.68
CA GLN A 53 17.03 9.17 -2.42
C GLN A 53 16.79 9.41 -0.92
N PRO A 54 16.97 10.65 -0.43
CA PRO A 54 16.80 10.99 0.99
C PRO A 54 15.32 11.12 1.42
N THR A 55 14.37 10.89 0.52
CA THR A 55 12.94 11.07 0.77
C THR A 55 12.43 9.99 1.73
N GLU A 56 11.80 10.42 2.82
CA GLU A 56 11.14 9.55 3.78
C GLU A 56 9.74 10.06 4.12
N THR A 57 8.84 9.13 4.47
CA THR A 57 7.57 9.41 5.12
C THR A 57 7.24 8.28 6.08
N SER A 58 6.68 8.60 7.24
CA SER A 58 6.49 7.66 8.33
C SER A 58 5.02 7.49 8.72
N ILE A 59 4.75 6.37 9.38
CA ILE A 59 3.53 6.09 10.11
C ILE A 59 3.94 5.86 11.56
N PHE A 60 3.44 6.71 12.45
CA PHE A 60 3.82 6.66 13.85
C PHE A 60 3.24 5.43 14.55
N THR A 61 3.93 4.97 15.61
CA THR A 61 3.56 3.78 16.37
C THR A 61 2.11 3.78 16.85
N ASP A 62 1.57 4.93 17.27
CA ASP A 62 0.18 5.01 17.76
C ASP A 62 -0.84 4.75 16.65
N GLN A 63 -0.55 5.20 15.42
CA GLN A 63 -1.38 4.91 14.26
C GLN A 63 -1.34 3.40 13.93
N LEU A 64 -0.16 2.79 13.95
CA LEU A 64 0.00 1.35 13.74
C LEU A 64 -0.74 0.54 14.81
N ARG A 65 -0.62 0.93 16.09
CA ARG A 65 -1.32 0.27 17.20
C ARG A 65 -2.83 0.34 17.06
N SER A 66 -3.37 1.49 16.65
CA SER A 66 -4.81 1.67 16.46
C SER A 66 -5.43 0.67 15.46
N GLU A 67 -4.66 0.24 14.46
CA GLU A 67 -5.07 -0.72 13.42
C GLU A 67 -4.32 -2.07 13.55
N GLY A 68 -3.69 -2.35 14.70
CA GLY A 68 -2.74 -3.44 14.86
C GLY A 68 -3.33 -4.82 14.54
N LYS A 69 -4.60 -5.06 14.89
CA LYS A 69 -5.31 -6.30 14.55
C LYS A 69 -5.46 -6.48 13.04
N LYS A 70 -5.81 -5.41 12.33
CA LYS A 70 -5.99 -5.39 10.87
C LYS A 70 -4.64 -5.60 10.17
N LEU A 71 -3.61 -4.88 10.59
CA LEU A 71 -2.26 -5.03 10.06
C LEU A 71 -1.70 -6.44 10.28
N SER A 72 -1.92 -7.02 11.46
CA SER A 72 -1.49 -8.40 11.76
C SER A 72 -2.22 -9.42 10.88
N PHE A 73 -3.53 -9.24 10.67
CA PHE A 73 -4.30 -10.10 9.77
C PHE A 73 -3.78 -10.03 8.33
N ILE A 74 -3.54 -8.82 7.81
CA ILE A 74 -3.02 -8.63 6.44
C ILE A 74 -1.60 -9.19 6.32
N TYR A 75 -0.76 -9.02 7.35
CA TYR A 75 0.57 -9.60 7.41
C TYR A 75 0.53 -11.13 7.29
N ASN A 76 -0.31 -11.78 8.10
CA ASN A 76 -0.48 -13.23 8.05
C ASN A 76 -1.04 -13.68 6.70
N LEU A 77 -1.99 -12.95 6.13
CA LEU A 77 -2.56 -13.23 4.82
C LEU A 77 -1.50 -13.22 3.72
N VAL A 78 -0.63 -12.20 3.72
CA VAL A 78 0.48 -12.12 2.75
C VAL A 78 1.43 -13.30 2.91
N LEU A 79 1.82 -13.66 4.13
CA LEU A 79 2.72 -14.80 4.34
C LEU A 79 2.09 -16.15 3.97
N LEU A 80 0.80 -16.31 4.21
CA LEU A 80 0.05 -17.53 3.90
C LEU A 80 -0.10 -17.75 2.38
N LEU A 81 -0.37 -16.65 1.66
CA LEU A 81 -0.60 -16.65 0.22
C LEU A 81 0.68 -16.38 -0.58
N ASP A 82 1.81 -16.24 0.08
CA ASP A 82 3.08 -16.10 -0.58
C ASP A 82 3.49 -17.39 -1.29
N GLU A 83 3.43 -17.39 -2.63
CA GLU A 83 3.76 -18.54 -3.46
C GLU A 83 5.19 -18.50 -4.03
N THR A 84 5.99 -17.47 -3.77
CA THR A 84 7.28 -17.33 -4.47
C THR A 84 8.32 -18.38 -4.13
N ASP A 85 8.19 -19.00 -2.96
CA ASP A 85 9.13 -20.05 -2.58
C ASP A 85 8.78 -21.41 -3.21
N GLY A 86 7.68 -21.53 -3.99
CA GLY A 86 7.36 -22.62 -4.94
C GLY A 86 7.25 -24.06 -4.40
N GLU A 87 7.84 -24.34 -3.25
CA GLU A 87 8.12 -25.67 -2.69
C GLU A 87 7.65 -25.81 -1.24
N ILE A 88 7.09 -24.75 -0.64
CA ILE A 88 6.59 -24.77 0.74
C ILE A 88 5.14 -25.24 0.75
N SER A 89 4.82 -26.24 1.59
CA SER A 89 3.46 -26.77 1.71
C SER A 89 2.49 -25.73 2.30
N ILE A 90 1.18 -25.94 2.12
CA ILE A 90 0.18 -25.04 2.70
C ILE A 90 0.21 -25.03 4.23
N ASP A 91 0.53 -26.17 4.85
CA ASP A 91 0.64 -26.32 6.31
C ASP A 91 1.85 -25.54 6.82
N ASP A 92 2.98 -25.59 6.12
CA ASP A 92 4.17 -24.81 6.46
C ASP A 92 3.93 -23.31 6.28
N ARG A 93 3.17 -22.89 5.25
CA ARG A 93 2.76 -21.49 5.08
C ARG A 93 1.81 -21.03 6.17
N PHE A 94 0.92 -21.91 6.63
CA PHE A 94 0.03 -21.64 7.77
C PHE A 94 0.84 -21.49 9.06
N GLN A 95 1.78 -22.41 9.31
CA GLN A 95 2.70 -22.33 10.43
C GLN A 95 3.48 -21.02 10.41
N LYS A 96 4.11 -20.68 9.29
CA LYS A 96 4.85 -19.43 9.08
C LYS A 96 4.00 -18.16 9.32
N ALA A 97 2.73 -18.19 8.93
CA ALA A 97 1.83 -17.05 9.05
C ALA A 97 1.25 -16.88 10.47
N PHE A 98 1.02 -17.97 11.20
CA PHE A 98 0.27 -17.94 12.46
C PHE A 98 1.08 -18.34 13.70
N GLU A 99 2.25 -18.96 13.55
CA GLU A 99 3.18 -19.11 14.65
C GLU A 99 3.90 -17.79 14.92
N THR A 100 3.98 -17.45 16.20
CA THR A 100 4.69 -16.27 16.70
C THR A 100 6.20 -16.48 16.57
N SER A 101 6.72 -16.41 15.35
CA SER A 101 8.17 -16.29 15.14
C SER A 101 8.64 -15.00 15.84
N GLU A 102 9.69 -15.11 16.66
CA GLU A 102 10.21 -13.94 17.35
C GLU A 102 10.59 -12.86 16.32
N PRO A 103 10.13 -11.60 16.43
CA PRO A 103 10.35 -10.58 15.41
C PRO A 103 11.83 -10.32 15.06
N LYS A 104 12.75 -10.69 15.97
CA LYS A 104 14.20 -10.52 15.82
C LYS A 104 14.92 -11.78 15.30
N SER A 105 14.24 -12.92 15.21
CA SER A 105 14.77 -14.14 14.60
C SER A 105 15.05 -13.92 13.11
N GLU A 106 15.93 -14.74 12.53
CA GLU A 106 16.20 -14.67 11.08
C GLU A 106 14.94 -14.94 10.25
N GLU A 107 14.08 -15.84 10.71
CA GLU A 107 12.78 -16.11 10.10
C GLU A 107 11.85 -14.90 10.20
N GLY A 108 11.75 -14.27 11.37
CA GLY A 108 10.98 -13.04 11.56
C GLY A 108 11.46 -11.91 10.63
N LYS A 109 12.77 -11.77 10.42
CA LYS A 109 13.34 -10.83 9.45
C LYS A 109 12.97 -11.17 8.02
N LYS A 110 13.06 -12.44 7.61
CA LYS A 110 12.64 -12.91 6.28
C LYS A 110 11.16 -12.63 6.04
N ASN A 111 10.30 -12.91 7.02
CA ASN A 111 8.86 -12.68 6.93
C ASN A 111 8.53 -11.18 6.82
N ASN A 112 9.17 -10.34 7.63
CA ASN A 112 9.05 -8.88 7.51
C ASN A 112 9.49 -8.39 6.13
N HIS A 113 10.57 -8.95 5.57
CA HIS A 113 11.06 -8.60 4.26
C HIS A 113 10.07 -9.00 3.15
N ILE A 114 9.52 -10.23 3.18
CA ILE A 114 8.48 -10.68 2.23
C ILE A 114 7.29 -9.73 2.26
N PHE A 115 6.73 -9.50 3.44
CA PHE A 115 5.61 -8.59 3.59
C PHE A 115 5.94 -7.19 3.04
N ASN A 116 7.10 -6.64 3.43
CA ASN A 116 7.51 -5.33 2.98
C ASN A 116 7.70 -5.26 1.45
N SER A 117 8.21 -6.33 0.82
CA SER A 117 8.38 -6.38 -0.62
C SER A 117 7.05 -6.23 -1.38
N TYR A 118 5.99 -6.87 -0.89
CA TYR A 118 4.64 -6.73 -1.43
C TYR A 118 4.02 -5.36 -1.13
N VAL A 119 4.26 -4.79 0.07
CA VAL A 119 3.87 -3.41 0.35
C VAL A 119 4.47 -2.47 -0.70
N LEU A 120 5.77 -2.57 -0.95
CA LEU A 120 6.46 -1.69 -1.90
C LEU A 120 5.97 -1.91 -3.34
N GLY A 121 5.81 -3.15 -3.78
CA GLY A 121 5.24 -3.47 -5.09
C GLY A 121 3.81 -2.96 -5.27
N GLY A 122 2.98 -3.03 -4.22
CA GLY A 122 1.64 -2.46 -4.22
C GLY A 122 1.61 -0.94 -4.25
N VAL A 123 2.54 -0.27 -3.56
CA VAL A 123 2.71 1.19 -3.63
C VAL A 123 3.02 1.63 -5.06
N GLU A 124 3.88 0.91 -5.77
CA GLU A 124 4.16 1.18 -7.18
C GLU A 124 2.91 1.05 -8.05
N ILE A 125 2.13 -0.02 -7.89
CA ILE A 125 0.89 -0.22 -8.67
C ILE A 125 -0.14 0.87 -8.37
N LEU A 126 -0.35 1.18 -7.09
CA LEU A 126 -1.28 2.23 -6.67
C LEU A 126 -0.88 3.58 -7.28
N HIS A 127 0.40 3.90 -7.26
CA HIS A 127 0.93 5.12 -7.88
C HIS A 127 0.72 5.12 -9.39
N GLU A 128 1.17 4.08 -10.08
CA GLU A 128 1.06 3.95 -11.55
C GLU A 128 -0.38 4.07 -12.02
N LYS A 129 -1.31 3.39 -11.36
CA LYS A 129 -2.72 3.35 -11.79
C LYS A 129 -3.51 4.57 -11.37
N LEU A 130 -3.39 5.00 -10.11
CA LEU A 130 -4.22 6.09 -9.61
C LEU A 130 -3.70 7.47 -10.03
N ILE A 131 -2.39 7.66 -10.16
CA ILE A 131 -1.83 8.97 -10.57
C ILE A 131 -1.94 9.18 -12.06
N ALA A 132 -1.70 8.16 -12.89
CA ALA A 132 -1.93 8.31 -14.33
C ALA A 132 -3.39 8.73 -14.60
N LYS A 133 -4.35 8.15 -13.87
CA LYS A 133 -5.77 8.52 -13.95
C LYS A 133 -6.04 9.92 -13.37
N SER A 134 -5.45 10.28 -12.22
CA SER A 134 -5.65 11.59 -11.59
C SER A 134 -5.04 12.75 -12.40
N GLU A 135 -3.90 12.54 -13.07
CA GLU A 135 -3.29 13.53 -13.95
C GLU A 135 -4.13 13.78 -15.21
N VAL A 136 -4.75 12.74 -15.76
CA VAL A 136 -5.71 12.88 -16.86
C VAL A 136 -6.93 13.68 -16.40
N LEU A 137 -7.44 13.39 -15.21
CA LEU A 137 -8.58 14.10 -14.63
C LEU A 137 -8.24 15.58 -14.34
N THR A 138 -7.11 15.88 -13.71
CA THR A 138 -6.69 17.25 -13.41
C THR A 138 -6.44 18.08 -14.67
N LYS A 139 -5.77 17.52 -15.69
CA LYS A 139 -5.63 18.19 -17.01
C LYS A 139 -6.99 18.43 -17.67
N THR A 140 -7.96 17.53 -17.47
CA THR A 140 -9.32 17.71 -17.95
C THR A 140 -10.05 18.80 -17.15
N GLN A 141 -9.85 18.88 -15.84
CA GLN A 141 -10.40 19.91 -14.96
C GLN A 141 -9.85 21.29 -15.25
N GLU A 142 -8.55 21.43 -15.54
CA GLU A 142 -7.95 22.71 -15.94
C GLU A 142 -8.56 23.25 -17.23
N LYS A 143 -8.95 22.37 -18.16
CA LYS A 143 -9.73 22.75 -19.35
C LYS A 143 -11.19 23.11 -19.03
N ILE A 144 -11.71 22.67 -17.89
CA ILE A 144 -13.10 22.87 -17.43
C ILE A 144 -13.18 24.00 -16.37
N LYS A 145 -12.05 24.60 -15.98
CA LYS A 145 -11.89 25.56 -14.87
C LYS A 145 -12.71 26.86 -15.00
N ASP A 146 -13.36 27.07 -16.15
CA ASP A 146 -14.36 28.12 -16.38
C ASP A 146 -15.77 27.75 -15.89
N LEU A 147 -15.99 26.57 -15.30
CA LEU A 147 -17.32 26.10 -14.88
C LEU A 147 -17.53 26.07 -13.36
N SER A 148 -18.81 26.17 -12.97
CA SER A 148 -19.33 26.58 -11.67
C SER A 148 -18.92 25.72 -10.45
N PRO A 149 -19.07 26.26 -9.21
CA PRO A 149 -18.68 25.60 -7.96
C PRO A 149 -19.27 24.21 -7.72
N GLU A 150 -20.41 23.89 -8.33
CA GLU A 150 -21.07 22.58 -8.25
C GLU A 150 -20.19 21.44 -8.80
N LYS A 151 -19.31 21.74 -9.76
CA LYS A 151 -18.38 20.75 -10.32
C LYS A 151 -17.24 20.36 -9.39
N LYS A 152 -16.95 21.18 -8.37
CA LYS A 152 -15.90 20.89 -7.38
C LYS A 152 -16.28 19.72 -6.47
N LEU A 153 -17.54 19.63 -6.05
CA LEU A 153 -18.06 18.52 -5.23
C LEU A 153 -18.10 17.18 -6.01
N TYR A 154 -18.33 17.25 -7.32
CA TYR A 154 -18.31 16.07 -8.20
C TYR A 154 -16.89 15.45 -8.27
N ILE A 155 -15.85 16.27 -8.17
CA ILE A 155 -14.45 15.83 -8.30
C ILE A 155 -13.97 15.07 -7.05
N ASP A 156 -14.35 15.53 -5.86
CA ASP A 156 -14.01 14.82 -4.62
C ASP A 156 -14.69 13.44 -4.57
N GLY A 157 -15.90 13.32 -5.13
CA GLY A 157 -16.57 12.02 -5.35
C GLY A 157 -15.83 11.12 -6.35
N VAL A 158 -15.34 11.68 -7.47
CA VAL A 158 -14.57 10.95 -8.48
C VAL A 158 -13.27 10.35 -7.92
N CYS A 159 -12.61 10.99 -6.94
CA CYS A 159 -11.41 10.43 -6.31
C CYS A 159 -11.70 9.13 -5.56
N ILE A 160 -12.84 9.06 -4.87
CA ILE A 160 -13.32 7.86 -4.18
C ILE A 160 -13.82 6.82 -5.19
N ASP A 161 -14.57 7.25 -6.21
CA ASP A 161 -15.03 6.38 -7.30
C ASP A 161 -13.85 5.77 -8.07
N ASN A 162 -12.72 6.48 -8.22
CA ASN A 162 -11.52 5.95 -8.85
C ASN A 162 -10.92 4.78 -8.06
N ILE A 163 -11.00 4.80 -6.73
CA ILE A 163 -10.53 3.69 -5.89
C ILE A 163 -11.53 2.55 -6.00
N TYR A 164 -12.84 2.80 -5.94
CA TYR A 164 -13.84 1.75 -6.10
C TYR A 164 -13.84 1.13 -7.49
N GLU A 165 -13.67 1.93 -8.55
CA GLU A 165 -13.54 1.46 -9.93
C GLU A 165 -12.23 0.69 -10.10
N PHE A 166 -11.13 1.17 -9.53
CA PHE A 166 -9.87 0.42 -9.50
C PHE A 166 -10.01 -0.91 -8.75
N LEU A 167 -10.65 -0.93 -7.58
CA LEU A 167 -10.93 -2.16 -6.83
C LEU A 167 -11.88 -3.09 -7.62
N SER A 168 -12.88 -2.54 -8.29
CA SER A 168 -13.82 -3.29 -9.15
C SER A 168 -13.12 -3.89 -10.37
N GLU A 169 -12.20 -3.17 -11.02
CA GLU A 169 -11.34 -3.67 -12.10
C GLU A 169 -10.42 -4.81 -11.63
N LEU A 170 -10.09 -4.83 -10.34
CA LEU A 170 -9.33 -5.91 -9.70
C LEU A 170 -10.21 -7.06 -9.20
N GLY A 171 -11.53 -6.96 -9.34
CA GLY A 171 -12.48 -7.97 -8.87
C GLY A 171 -12.64 -8.01 -7.34
N LEU A 172 -12.39 -6.89 -6.65
CA LEU A 172 -12.58 -6.69 -5.21
C LEU A 172 -13.84 -5.88 -4.88
#